data_AF-A0A382PNN5-F1
#
_entry.id   AF-A0A382PNN5-F1
#
_cell.length_a   1.000
_cell.length_b   1.000
_cell.length_c   1.000
_cell.angle_alpha   90.00
_cell.angle_beta   90.00
_cell.angle_gamma   90.00
#
_symmetry.space_group_name_H-M   'P 1'
#
loop_
_entity.id
_entity.type
_entity.pdbx_description
1 polymer ?
#
loop_
_entity_poly.entity_id
_entity_poly.type
_entity_poly.pdbx_seq_one_letter_code
_entity_poly.pdbx_strand_id
1 'polypeptide(L)'
;MKPINRRDFLKRTGATAATSTVLAHCPSMAFSHGVGTTAPFDDYKALVCVFLHGGNDSYNMVIPRSNAEYNVYADSRQNMAVLQSDLL
;
A
#
# COMPACT_ATOMS: atom_id res chain seq x y z
N MET A 1 11.97 28.47 -28.42
CA MET A 1 11.97 27.64 -27.18
C MET A 1 13.39 27.57 -26.64
N LYS A 2 13.61 27.82 -25.35
CA LYS A 2 14.95 27.73 -24.76
C LYS A 2 15.35 26.25 -24.68
N PRO A 3 16.53 25.84 -25.19
CA PRO A 3 16.96 24.45 -25.14
C PRO A 3 17.14 24.00 -23.68
N ILE A 4 16.62 22.82 -23.36
CA ILE A 4 16.70 22.25 -22.00
C ILE A 4 18.16 21.82 -21.76
N ASN A 5 18.80 22.36 -20.72
CA ASN A 5 20.14 21.96 -20.32
C ASN A 5 20.07 20.58 -19.61
N ARG A 6 21.11 19.75 -19.77
CA ARG A 6 21.29 18.47 -19.04
C ARG A 6 20.99 18.59 -17.55
N ARG A 7 21.42 19.68 -16.91
CA ARG A 7 21.15 19.94 -15.49
C ARG A 7 19.66 20.15 -15.21
N ASP A 8 18.96 20.84 -16.09
CA ASP A 8 17.52 21.09 -15.95
C ASP A 8 16.71 19.82 -16.21
N PHE A 9 17.16 18.98 -17.15
CA PHE A 9 16.58 17.65 -17.38
C PHE A 9 16.73 16.76 -16.13
N LEU A 10 17.94 16.63 -15.59
CA LEU A 10 18.17 15.79 -14.40
C LEU A 10 17.39 16.26 -13.18
N LYS A 11 17.31 17.58 -12.94
CA LYS A 11 16.50 18.15 -11.85
C LYS A 11 15.01 17.85 -12.02
N ARG A 12 14.49 17.99 -13.25
CA ARG A 12 13.07 17.73 -13.55
C ARG A 12 12.73 16.25 -13.42
N THR A 13 13.55 15.36 -13.99
CA THR A 13 13.35 13.91 -13.93
C THR A 13 13.51 13.36 -12.50
N GLY A 14 14.46 13.87 -11.73
CA GLY A 14 14.61 13.50 -10.31
C GLY A 14 13.41 13.94 -9.45
N ALA A 15 12.90 15.15 -9.67
CA ALA A 15 11.73 15.67 -8.94
C ALA A 15 10.44 14.89 -9.28
N THR A 16 10.22 14.52 -10.54
CA THR A 16 9.05 13.73 -10.93
C THR A 16 9.14 12.28 -10.46
N ALA A 17 10.33 11.66 -10.49
CA ALA A 17 10.52 10.29 -10.00
C ALA A 17 10.31 10.17 -8.48
N ALA A 18 10.73 11.16 -7.70
CA ALA A 18 10.48 11.17 -6.26
C ALA A 18 8.98 11.37 -5.93
N THR A 19 8.23 12.07 -6.79
CA THR A 19 6.80 12.30 -6.59
C THR A 19 5.97 11.06 -6.93
N SER A 20 6.35 10.33 -7.99
CA SER A 20 5.65 9.11 -8.41
C SER A 20 5.86 7.94 -7.44
N THR A 21 7.05 7.82 -6.85
CA THR A 21 7.30 6.77 -5.83
C THR A 21 6.51 7.03 -4.56
N VAL A 22 6.39 8.28 -4.08
CA VAL A 22 5.56 8.58 -2.91
C VAL A 22 4.08 8.24 -3.14
N LEU A 23 3.54 8.53 -4.33
CA LEU A 23 2.15 8.19 -4.67
C LEU A 23 1.93 6.68 -4.83
N ALA A 24 2.90 5.95 -5.38
CA ALA A 24 2.80 4.49 -5.55
C ALA A 24 2.97 3.71 -4.24
N HIS A 25 3.78 4.22 -3.29
CA HIS A 25 4.06 3.55 -2.01
C HIS A 25 3.20 4.07 -0.85
N CYS A 26 2.49 5.19 -1.02
CA CYS A 26 1.50 5.70 -0.07
C CYS A 26 0.18 6.03 -0.80
N PRO A 27 -0.57 5.01 -1.28
CA PRO A 27 -1.88 5.24 -1.91
C PRO A 27 -2.87 5.97 -0.99
N SER A 28 -2.68 5.91 0.33
CA SER A 28 -3.39 6.70 1.34
C SER A 28 -3.24 8.22 1.15
N MET A 29 -2.05 8.70 0.73
CA MET A 29 -1.79 10.11 0.46
C MET A 29 -2.48 10.59 -0.83
N ALA A 30 -2.53 9.74 -1.86
CA ALA A 30 -3.23 10.03 -3.11
C ALA A 30 -4.74 10.17 -2.90
N PHE A 31 -5.34 9.31 -2.07
CA PHE A 31 -6.76 9.35 -1.73
C PHE A 31 -7.12 10.59 -0.89
N SER A 32 -6.25 10.97 0.06
CA SER A 32 -6.45 12.17 0.89
C SER A 32 -6.51 13.47 0.08
N HIS A 33 -5.84 13.53 -1.08
CA HIS A 33 -5.82 14.72 -1.93
C HIS A 33 -7.07 14.87 -2.79
N GLY A 34 -7.83 13.79 -3.04
CA GLY A 34 -9.05 13.82 -3.85
C GLY A 34 -10.33 14.07 -3.06
N VAL A 35 -10.33 13.83 -1.75
CA VAL A 35 -11.55 13.92 -0.93
C VAL A 35 -11.77 15.34 -0.38
N GLY A 36 -10.74 16.19 -0.40
CA GLY A 36 -10.84 17.60 0.01
C GLY A 36 -11.21 18.58 -1.12
N THR A 37 -11.34 18.13 -2.37
CA THR A 37 -11.50 19.01 -3.54
C THR A 37 -12.91 19.09 -4.10
N THR A 38 -13.82 18.23 -3.65
CA THR A 38 -15.25 18.32 -3.99
C THR A 38 -15.99 19.09 -2.90
N ALA A 39 -16.87 20.00 -3.32
CA ALA A 39 -17.65 20.92 -2.50
C ALA A 39 -18.06 20.39 -1.11
N PRO A 40 -18.14 21.27 -0.08
CA PRO A 40 -18.56 20.85 1.26
C PRO A 40 -19.90 20.13 1.17
N PHE A 41 -19.91 18.89 1.66
CA PHE A 41 -21.16 18.15 1.85
C PHE A 41 -22.08 18.98 2.75
N ASP A 42 -23.36 18.96 2.43
CA ASP A 42 -24.44 19.61 3.17
C ASP A 42 -24.72 18.95 4.53
N ASP A 43 -24.07 17.81 4.81
CA ASP A 43 -24.13 17.07 6.06
C ASP A 43 -22.75 16.56 6.52
N TYR A 44 -22.69 15.98 7.72
CA TYR A 44 -21.44 15.47 8.30
C TYR A 44 -20.95 14.22 7.58
N LYS A 45 -19.73 14.29 7.01
CA LYS A 45 -19.03 13.14 6.41
C LYS A 45 -17.66 12.95 7.06
N ALA A 46 -17.35 11.71 7.39
CA ALA A 46 -16.03 11.32 7.86
C ALA A 46 -15.52 10.14 7.02
N LEU A 47 -14.25 10.22 6.60
CA LEU A 47 -13.55 9.07 6.04
C LEU A 47 -12.90 8.26 7.16
N VAL A 48 -13.20 6.96 7.20
CA VAL A 48 -12.55 6.02 8.10
C VAL A 48 -11.61 5.15 7.29
N CYS A 49 -10.30 5.42 7.39
CA CYS A 49 -9.28 4.58 6.78
C CYS A 49 -8.95 3.42 7.72
N VAL A 50 -9.46 2.23 7.42
CA VAL A 50 -9.12 0.99 8.14
C VAL A 50 -7.90 0.37 7.47
N PHE A 51 -6.76 0.46 8.14
CA PHE A 51 -5.54 -0.22 7.71
C PHE A 51 -5.49 -1.60 8.38
N LEU A 52 -5.72 -2.65 7.59
CA LEU A 52 -5.51 -4.03 8.03
C LEU A 52 -4.01 -4.33 8.00
N HIS A 53 -3.31 -3.93 9.06
CA HIS A 53 -1.88 -4.22 9.25
C HIS A 53 -1.72 -5.73 9.44
N GLY A 54 -1.48 -6.44 8.33
CA GLY A 54 -1.51 -7.89 8.29
C GLY A 54 -2.48 -8.49 7.29
N GLY A 55 -3.13 -7.69 6.46
CA GLY A 55 -3.72 -8.08 5.18
C GLY A 55 -4.96 -8.97 5.27
N ASN A 56 -6.06 -8.51 4.66
CA ASN A 56 -7.13 -9.36 4.16
C ASN A 56 -6.70 -9.90 2.78
N ASP A 57 -5.95 -10.98 2.79
CA ASP A 57 -5.42 -11.70 1.63
C ASP A 57 -5.84 -13.18 1.65
N SER A 58 -5.43 -13.94 0.63
CA SER A 58 -5.76 -15.37 0.49
C SER A 58 -5.29 -16.23 1.66
N TYR A 59 -4.22 -15.86 2.36
CA TYR A 59 -3.71 -16.60 3.52
C TYR A 59 -4.57 -16.44 4.78
N ASN A 60 -5.58 -15.57 4.77
CA ASN A 60 -6.63 -15.56 5.82
C ASN A 60 -7.75 -16.56 5.55
N MET A 61 -7.89 -17.01 4.29
CA MET A 61 -8.97 -17.90 3.88
C MET A 61 -8.50 -19.35 3.78
N VAL A 62 -7.27 -19.56 3.31
CA VAL A 62 -6.71 -20.90 3.08
C VAL A 62 -5.27 -20.95 3.56
N ILE A 63 -5.01 -21.84 4.52
CA ILE A 63 -3.67 -22.07 5.07
C ILE A 63 -3.11 -23.37 4.46
N PRO A 64 -1.92 -23.35 3.83
CA PRO A 64 -1.29 -24.55 3.32
C PRO A 64 -0.96 -25.55 4.43
N ARG A 65 -1.10 -26.85 4.15
CA ARG A 65 -0.86 -27.92 5.14
C ARG A 65 0.48 -28.64 4.96
N SER A 66 0.98 -28.69 3.74
CA SER A 66 2.28 -29.26 3.44
C SER A 66 3.39 -28.42 4.05
N ASN A 67 4.45 -29.06 4.55
CA ASN A 67 5.49 -28.38 5.33
C ASN A 67 6.19 -27.26 4.57
N ALA A 68 6.52 -27.47 3.29
CA ALA A 68 7.25 -26.48 2.51
C ALA A 68 6.43 -25.18 2.33
N GLU A 69 5.17 -25.32 1.95
CA GLU A 69 4.24 -24.21 1.69
C GLU A 69 3.78 -23.55 3.00
N TYR A 70 3.60 -24.33 4.07
CA TYR A 70 3.32 -23.79 5.39
C TYR A 70 4.47 -22.90 5.90
N ASN A 71 5.74 -23.30 5.69
CA ASN A 71 6.89 -22.48 6.08
C ASN A 71 6.89 -21.13 5.33
N VAL A 72 6.56 -21.12 4.04
CA VAL A 72 6.41 -19.87 3.27
C VAL A 72 5.28 -19.00 3.83
N TYR A 73 4.14 -19.59 4.18
CA TYR A 73 3.04 -18.91 4.85
C TYR A 73 3.49 -18.30 6.20
N ALA A 74 4.15 -19.09 7.04
CA ALA A 74 4.56 -18.67 8.38
C ALA A 74 5.59 -17.53 8.33
N ASP A 75 6.57 -17.62 7.43
CA ASP A 75 7.57 -16.55 7.22
C ASP A 75 6.93 -15.25 6.72
N SER A 76 5.90 -15.37 5.85
CA SER A 76 5.18 -14.21 5.31
C SER A 76 4.27 -13.54 6.34
N ARG A 77 3.66 -14.33 7.24
CA ARG A 77 2.69 -13.85 8.24
C ARG A 77 3.31 -13.49 9.58
N GLN A 78 4.53 -13.95 9.86
CA GLN A 78 5.29 -13.69 11.08
C GLN A 78 4.46 -13.96 12.35
N ASN A 79 4.22 -12.94 13.17
CA ASN A 79 3.46 -13.03 14.42
C ASN A 79 1.96 -13.29 14.22
N MET A 80 1.45 -13.26 12.99
CA MET A 80 0.04 -13.52 12.65
C MET A 80 -0.16 -14.89 11.98
N ALA A 81 0.89 -15.70 11.89
CA ALA A 81 0.76 -17.08 11.41
C ALA A 81 0.01 -17.92 12.44
N VAL A 82 -0.99 -18.68 12.01
CA VAL A 82 -1.61 -19.72 12.85
C VAL A 82 -0.62 -20.88 12.96
N LEU A 83 -0.42 -21.41 14.16
CA LEU A 83 0.51 -22.52 14.38
C LEU A 83 0.05 -23.78 13.63
N GLN A 84 1.00 -24.51 13.06
CA GLN A 84 0.71 -25.73 12.30
C GLN A 84 0.01 -26.79 13.17
N SER A 85 0.29 -26.80 14.47
CA SER A 85 -0.37 -27.66 15.46
C SER A 85 -1.86 -27.37 15.65
N ASP A 86 -2.29 -26.15 15.31
CA ASP A 86 -3.67 -25.69 15.50
C ASP A 86 -4.50 -25.91 14.24
N LEU A 87 -3.89 -26.42 13.16
CA LEU A 87 -4.56 -26.79 11.93
C LEU A 87 -5.16 -28.21 12.07
N LEU A 88 -6.47 -28.32 11.79
CA LEU A 88 -7.31 -29.53 12.02
C LEU A 88 -6.77 -30.87 11.49
#